data_AF-A0A1J7H1Q6-F1
#
_entry.id   AF-A0A1J7H1Q6-F1
#
_cell.length_a   1.000
_cell.length_b   1.000
_cell.length_c   1.000
_cell.angle_alpha   90.00
_cell.angle_beta   90.00
_cell.angle_gamma   90.00
#
_symmetry.space_group_name_H-M   'P 1'
#
loop_
_entity.id
_entity.type
_entity.pdbx_description
1 polymer ?
#
loop_
_entity_poly.entity_id
_entity_poly.type
_entity_poly.pdbx_seq_one_letter_code
_entity_poly.pdbx_strand_id
1 'polypeptide(L)'
;MSLSIFGLRTIPSFSMKPTNTRSLFTTSLTTIFSSFTSSNPSHTKVLKLNNPLQQHSYPSLTKKFFTCRSQAETSDSAKVQELSVYEINERDRGSPAYLRLSQKNDNSLGDLVPFSNKLYSGCLEKRVGITSGICILIQNKAEKKGDKYEAIYSFHFGNYGHISVQGSYHTYEDTYLAVTGGTGIFEGVYGQVKLHQIIFPFKLFYTFYLKGIKDLPKELLAKPVEPSPSVEPSPASKACESHAVISGSID
;
A
#
# COMPACT_ATOMS: atom_id res chain seq x y z
N MET A 1 22.04 9.01 62.94
CA MET A 1 23.48 8.77 62.70
C MET A 1 23.56 7.39 62.05
N SER A 2 23.92 7.18 60.80
CA SER A 2 25.05 7.69 60.01
C SER A 2 24.61 7.99 58.56
N LEU A 3 25.15 9.05 57.98
CA LEU A 3 25.02 9.43 56.57
C LEU A 3 25.80 8.45 55.68
N SER A 4 25.34 8.26 54.44
CA SER A 4 26.24 8.07 53.29
C SER A 4 25.64 8.73 52.06
N ILE A 5 26.41 9.67 51.52
CA ILE A 5 26.15 10.48 50.32
C ILE A 5 26.97 9.88 49.19
N PHE A 6 26.33 9.46 48.10
CA PHE A 6 26.92 9.37 46.75
C PHE A 6 25.71 9.45 45.79
N GLY A 7 25.54 10.40 44.88
CA GLY A 7 26.50 11.11 44.05
C GLY A 7 26.05 10.86 42.60
N LEU A 8 25.18 11.73 42.06
CA LEU A 8 24.70 11.68 40.68
C LEU A 8 25.89 11.67 39.71
N ARG A 9 26.03 10.62 38.90
CA ARG A 9 26.95 10.58 37.76
C ARG A 9 26.18 10.82 36.47
N THR A 10 26.42 12.00 35.91
CA THR A 10 26.05 12.45 34.57
C THR A 10 26.82 11.64 33.52
N ILE A 11 26.10 11.10 32.54
CA ILE A 11 26.66 10.40 31.38
C ILE A 11 27.10 11.46 30.36
N PRO A 12 28.34 11.44 29.83
CA PRO A 12 28.75 12.40 28.81
C PRO A 12 28.18 12.03 27.44
N SER A 13 27.63 13.03 26.76
CA SER A 13 27.20 12.98 25.37
C SER A 13 28.41 12.99 24.44
N PHE A 14 28.51 11.99 23.57
CA PHE A 14 29.48 11.99 22.47
C PHE A 14 29.02 12.99 21.40
N SER A 15 29.69 14.14 21.33
CA SER A 15 29.59 15.12 20.26
C SER A 15 30.76 14.92 19.29
N MET A 16 30.49 14.39 18.10
CA MET A 16 31.47 14.37 17.01
C MET A 16 31.34 15.68 16.21
N LYS A 17 32.34 16.56 16.35
CA LYS A 17 32.55 17.72 15.47
C LYS A 17 33.34 17.28 14.23
N PRO A 18 32.95 17.66 13.00
CA PRO A 18 33.80 17.47 11.83
C PRO A 18 34.91 18.54 11.82
N THR A 19 36.16 18.09 11.77
CA THR A 19 37.34 18.96 11.66
C THR A 19 37.63 19.24 10.18
N ASN A 20 37.65 20.53 9.86
CA ASN A 20 38.00 21.10 8.57
C ASN A 20 39.52 20.99 8.35
N THR A 21 39.98 20.31 7.31
CA THR A 21 41.37 20.37 6.83
C THR A 21 41.39 20.77 5.36
N ARG A 22 41.71 22.05 5.13
CA ARG A 22 42.20 22.56 3.85
C ARG A 22 43.52 21.87 3.51
N SER A 23 43.61 21.28 2.33
CA SER A 23 44.88 21.25 1.59
C SER A 23 44.61 21.69 0.15
N LEU A 24 45.45 22.61 -0.31
CA LEU A 24 45.44 23.25 -1.61
C LEU A 24 46.18 22.36 -2.61
N PHE A 25 45.54 22.03 -3.73
CA PHE A 25 46.24 21.83 -4.99
C PHE A 25 45.41 22.45 -6.12
N THR A 26 45.94 23.56 -6.62
CA THR A 26 45.60 24.20 -7.89
C THR A 26 46.08 23.35 -9.06
N THR A 27 45.18 23.03 -9.99
CA THR A 27 45.48 23.01 -11.43
C THR A 27 44.20 23.30 -12.20
N SER A 28 44.27 24.35 -13.00
CA SER A 28 43.30 24.85 -13.96
C SER A 28 43.00 23.81 -15.04
N LEU A 29 41.72 23.61 -15.38
CA LEU A 29 41.30 23.14 -16.71
C LEU A 29 39.90 23.68 -17.01
N THR A 30 39.85 24.55 -18.01
CA THR A 30 38.66 25.11 -18.64
C THR A 30 38.03 24.07 -19.58
N THR A 31 36.76 23.72 -19.38
CA THR A 31 35.91 23.16 -20.45
C THR A 31 34.47 23.62 -20.29
N ILE A 32 34.20 24.72 -20.99
CA ILE A 32 32.99 25.11 -21.73
C ILE A 32 31.74 24.25 -21.49
N PHE A 33 30.71 24.88 -20.91
CA PHE A 33 29.31 24.45 -21.03
C PHE A 33 28.84 24.67 -22.47
N SER A 34 28.42 23.60 -23.15
CA SER A 34 27.68 23.71 -24.41
C SER A 34 26.18 23.71 -24.12
N SER A 35 25.54 24.84 -24.38
CA SER A 35 24.11 25.01 -24.53
C SER A 35 23.61 24.19 -25.72
N PHE A 36 22.65 23.30 -25.50
CA PHE A 36 21.95 22.62 -26.60
C PHE A 36 20.97 23.60 -27.25
N THR A 37 21.39 24.20 -28.36
CA THR A 37 20.52 24.92 -29.29
C THR A 37 19.79 23.93 -30.19
N SER A 38 18.48 23.75 -29.98
CA SER A 38 17.61 23.04 -30.92
C SER A 38 17.09 24.02 -31.97
N SER A 39 17.60 23.94 -33.19
CA SER A 39 17.07 24.64 -34.37
C SER A 39 16.56 23.63 -35.41
N ASN A 40 15.26 23.72 -35.72
CA ASN A 40 14.47 22.92 -36.69
C ASN A 40 15.06 22.90 -38.12
N PRO A 41 14.61 21.98 -39.00
CA PRO A 41 13.49 22.33 -39.87
C PRO A 41 12.43 21.22 -40.05
N SER A 42 11.18 21.66 -40.08
CA SER A 42 10.00 20.93 -40.53
C SER A 42 10.13 20.47 -41.99
N HIS A 43 10.08 19.17 -42.24
CA HIS A 43 9.82 18.61 -43.56
C HIS A 43 8.49 17.85 -43.56
N THR A 44 7.47 18.50 -44.10
CA THR A 44 6.20 17.89 -44.51
C THR A 44 6.46 17.00 -45.73
N LYS A 45 6.43 15.68 -45.54
CA LYS A 45 6.21 14.74 -46.66
C LYS A 45 4.94 13.94 -46.40
N VAL A 46 3.88 14.39 -47.07
CA VAL A 46 2.64 13.65 -47.26
C VAL A 46 2.96 12.37 -48.03
N LEU A 47 2.83 11.21 -47.40
CA LEU A 47 2.90 9.93 -48.09
C LEU A 47 1.53 9.63 -48.71
N LYS A 48 1.42 9.85 -50.03
CA LYS A 48 0.30 9.37 -50.86
C LYS A 48 0.45 7.86 -51.06
N LEU A 49 -0.54 7.09 -50.63
CA LEU A 49 -0.62 5.66 -50.88
C LEU A 49 -1.24 5.43 -52.26
N ASN A 50 -0.41 5.19 -53.28
CA ASN A 50 -0.87 4.71 -54.58
C ASN A 50 -0.65 3.20 -54.66
N ASN A 51 -1.74 2.48 -54.88
CA ASN A 51 -1.78 1.04 -55.09
C ASN A 51 -1.32 0.71 -56.52
N PRO A 52 -0.47 -0.31 -56.72
CA PRO A 52 -0.66 -1.17 -57.86
C PRO A 52 -0.73 -2.65 -57.44
N LEU A 53 -1.77 -3.30 -57.94
CA LEU A 53 -1.90 -4.75 -57.99
C LEU A 53 -0.67 -5.36 -58.68
N GLN A 54 0.02 -6.27 -57.99
CA GLN A 54 0.82 -7.30 -58.65
C GLN A 54 0.78 -8.60 -57.82
N GLN A 55 0.23 -9.63 -58.45
CA GLN A 55 0.12 -10.99 -57.95
C GLN A 55 1.49 -11.66 -57.95
N HIS A 56 1.94 -12.11 -56.78
CA HIS A 56 2.99 -13.14 -56.69
C HIS A 56 2.66 -14.13 -55.58
N SER A 57 2.40 -15.37 -56.01
CA SER A 57 2.07 -16.53 -55.19
C SER A 57 3.32 -17.08 -54.50
N TYR A 58 3.30 -17.17 -53.17
CA TYR A 58 4.27 -17.93 -52.37
C TYR A 58 3.55 -18.65 -51.21
N PRO A 59 4.08 -19.80 -50.73
CA PRO A 59 3.29 -20.86 -50.14
C PRO A 59 2.83 -20.58 -48.71
N SER A 60 1.64 -21.11 -48.43
CA SER A 60 0.87 -21.06 -47.18
C SER A 60 1.72 -21.34 -45.92
N LEU A 61 1.98 -20.28 -45.15
CA LEU A 61 2.39 -20.37 -43.76
C LEU A 61 1.12 -20.48 -42.90
N THR A 62 0.99 -21.57 -42.15
CA THR A 62 -0.14 -21.83 -41.25
C THR A 62 -0.23 -20.74 -40.18
N LYS A 63 -1.10 -19.75 -40.41
CA LYS A 63 -1.50 -18.77 -39.40
C LYS A 63 -2.23 -19.50 -38.28
N LYS A 64 -1.55 -19.73 -37.16
CA LYS A 64 -2.22 -20.06 -35.90
C LYS A 64 -3.06 -18.87 -35.50
N PHE A 65 -4.36 -18.94 -35.80
CA PHE A 65 -5.33 -18.00 -35.28
C PHE A 65 -5.46 -18.26 -33.78
N PHE A 66 -5.00 -17.31 -32.96
CA PHE A 66 -5.40 -17.27 -31.56
C PHE A 66 -6.88 -16.92 -31.52
N THR A 67 -7.71 -17.91 -31.25
CA THR A 67 -9.12 -17.67 -30.91
C THR A 67 -9.13 -17.12 -29.49
N CYS A 68 -9.29 -15.80 -29.34
CA CYS A 68 -9.71 -15.23 -28.08
C CYS A 68 -11.12 -15.77 -27.82
N ARG A 69 -11.22 -16.88 -27.08
CA ARG A 69 -12.48 -17.29 -26.47
C ARG A 69 -12.80 -16.21 -25.44
N SER A 70 -13.67 -15.27 -25.82
CA SER A 70 -14.42 -14.53 -24.81
C SER A 70 -15.23 -15.57 -24.05
N GLN A 71 -14.75 -15.97 -22.88
CA GLN A 71 -15.64 -16.47 -21.84
C GLN A 71 -16.48 -15.27 -21.41
N ALA A 72 -17.48 -14.94 -22.23
CA ALA A 72 -18.70 -14.36 -21.71
C ALA A 72 -19.38 -15.51 -20.98
N GLU A 73 -18.85 -15.85 -19.80
CA GLU A 73 -19.65 -16.59 -18.84
C GLU A 73 -20.86 -15.70 -18.56
N THR A 74 -22.01 -16.33 -18.73
CA THR A 74 -23.32 -15.81 -18.40
C THR A 74 -23.24 -14.97 -17.13
N SER A 75 -23.88 -13.81 -17.15
CA SER A 75 -24.04 -12.89 -16.03
C SER A 75 -24.83 -13.55 -14.89
N ASP A 76 -24.28 -14.59 -14.27
CA ASP A 76 -24.60 -14.92 -12.91
C ASP A 76 -24.14 -13.73 -12.09
N SER A 77 -25.07 -13.16 -11.34
CA SER A 77 -24.77 -12.19 -10.29
C SER A 77 -23.66 -12.80 -9.42
N ALA A 78 -22.40 -12.42 -9.68
CA ALA A 78 -21.25 -13.05 -9.06
C ALA A 78 -21.43 -13.01 -7.53
N LYS A 79 -21.50 -14.20 -6.92
CA LYS A 79 -21.70 -14.38 -5.48
C LYS A 79 -20.76 -13.47 -4.72
N VAL A 80 -21.32 -12.61 -3.88
CA VAL A 80 -20.55 -11.71 -3.01
C VAL A 80 -20.29 -12.43 -1.69
N GLN A 81 -19.03 -12.45 -1.27
CA GLN A 81 -18.63 -12.94 0.05
C GLN A 81 -18.11 -11.78 0.88
N GLU A 82 -18.60 -11.66 2.11
CA GLU A 82 -18.15 -10.64 3.05
C GLU A 82 -17.01 -11.18 3.91
N LEU A 83 -15.96 -10.39 4.05
CA LEU A 83 -14.83 -10.65 4.95
C LEU A 83 -14.56 -9.39 5.76
N SER A 84 -14.61 -9.50 7.09
CA SER A 84 -14.30 -8.40 7.99
C SER A 84 -12.97 -8.61 8.71
N VAL A 85 -12.20 -7.53 8.84
CA VAL A 85 -10.91 -7.54 9.52
C VAL A 85 -10.67 -6.24 10.27
N TYR A 86 -9.85 -6.32 11.31
CA TYR A 86 -9.36 -5.17 12.06
C TYR A 86 -7.89 -4.92 11.72
N GLU A 87 -7.57 -3.68 11.35
CA GLU A 87 -6.21 -3.20 11.22
C GLU A 87 -5.86 -2.36 12.45
N ILE A 88 -4.80 -2.76 13.15
CA ILE A 88 -4.40 -2.13 14.40
C ILE A 88 -2.91 -1.81 14.36
N ASN A 89 -2.61 -0.53 14.55
CA ASN A 89 -1.25 -0.07 14.79
C ASN A 89 -0.94 -0.16 16.29
N GLU A 90 -0.22 -1.21 16.68
CA GLU A 90 0.24 -1.44 18.05
C GLU A 90 1.50 -0.66 18.43
N ARG A 91 1.97 0.22 17.53
CA ARG A 91 3.14 1.12 17.72
C ARG A 91 4.46 0.38 17.91
N ASP A 92 4.54 -0.87 17.47
CA ASP A 92 5.72 -1.74 17.59
C ASP A 92 6.43 -2.01 16.26
N ARG A 93 5.95 -1.43 15.14
CA ARG A 93 6.49 -1.63 13.78
C ARG A 93 7.25 -0.43 13.19
N GLY A 94 7.44 0.64 13.95
CA GLY A 94 7.96 1.90 13.41
C GLY A 94 7.07 2.53 12.32
N SER A 95 5.78 2.19 12.33
CA SER A 95 4.76 2.62 11.37
C SER A 95 3.77 3.61 12.01
N PRO A 96 3.25 4.59 11.24
CA PRO A 96 3.66 4.94 9.88
C PRO A 96 4.99 5.73 9.85
N ALA A 97 5.65 5.77 8.69
CA ALA A 97 6.76 6.68 8.44
C ALA A 97 6.26 7.90 7.66
N TYR A 98 6.17 9.07 8.29
CA TYR A 98 5.72 10.29 7.61
C TYR A 98 6.90 10.99 6.91
N LEU A 99 6.90 10.97 5.58
CA LEU A 99 7.92 11.61 4.75
C LEU A 99 7.40 12.95 4.23
N ARG A 100 7.86 14.04 4.85
CA ARG A 100 7.47 15.42 4.51
C ARG A 100 8.22 15.94 3.29
N LEU A 101 7.93 15.38 2.13
CA LEU A 101 8.60 15.70 0.87
C LEU A 101 8.17 17.05 0.29
N SER A 102 7.00 17.55 0.69
CA SER A 102 6.49 18.87 0.27
C SER A 102 7.32 20.05 0.80
N GLN A 103 8.13 19.83 1.83
CA GLN A 103 8.90 20.85 2.55
C GLN A 103 8.04 22.00 3.11
N LYS A 104 6.74 21.75 3.31
CA LYS A 104 5.80 22.71 3.90
C LYS A 104 5.54 22.39 5.37
N ASN A 105 5.18 23.41 6.15
CA ASN A 105 4.82 23.25 7.56
C ASN A 105 3.50 22.51 7.74
N ASP A 106 2.55 22.72 6.82
CA ASP A 106 1.29 22.00 6.81
C ASP A 106 1.37 20.80 5.86
N ASN A 107 0.62 19.75 6.21
CA ASN A 107 0.42 18.56 5.40
C ASN A 107 0.04 18.99 3.97
N SER A 108 0.83 18.61 2.98
CA SER A 108 0.67 19.10 1.61
C SER A 108 0.83 18.01 0.56
N LEU A 109 0.24 18.25 -0.62
CA LEU A 109 0.33 17.34 -1.78
C LEU A 109 1.77 16.86 -1.99
N GLY A 110 1.94 15.54 -2.10
CA GLY A 110 3.23 14.89 -2.36
C GLY A 110 3.95 14.39 -1.11
N ASP A 111 3.47 14.71 0.11
CA ASP A 111 3.94 14.00 1.31
C ASP A 111 3.57 12.51 1.21
N LEU A 112 4.48 11.64 1.63
CA LEU A 112 4.33 10.19 1.52
C LEU A 112 4.28 9.55 2.90
N VAL A 113 3.45 8.52 3.03
CA VAL A 113 3.26 7.80 4.29
C VAL A 113 3.31 6.29 4.02
N PRO A 114 4.51 5.70 3.90
CA PRO A 114 4.67 4.25 4.01
C PRO A 114 4.18 3.75 5.36
N PHE A 115 3.48 2.61 5.38
CA PHE A 115 2.95 2.03 6.61
C PHE A 115 2.85 0.51 6.54
N SER A 116 2.86 -0.10 7.72
CA SER A 116 2.49 -1.50 7.94
C SER A 116 1.92 -1.67 9.35
N ASN A 117 0.71 -2.21 9.45
CA ASN A 117 0.02 -2.43 10.72
C ASN A 117 -0.36 -3.90 10.87
N LYS A 118 -0.70 -4.34 12.08
CA LYS A 118 -1.15 -5.71 12.34
C LYS A 118 -2.59 -5.88 11.87
N LEU A 119 -2.90 -7.07 11.36
CA LEU A 119 -4.22 -7.44 10.88
C LEU A 119 -4.78 -8.58 11.73
N TYR A 120 -6.03 -8.41 12.16
CA TYR A 120 -6.79 -9.34 12.98
C TYR A 120 -8.09 -9.74 12.29
N SER A 121 -8.60 -10.94 12.60
CA SER A 121 -9.90 -11.40 12.13
C SER A 121 -11.03 -10.47 12.60
N GLY A 122 -12.17 -10.48 11.91
CA GLY A 122 -13.33 -9.67 12.28
C GLY A 122 -13.86 -9.96 13.70
N CYS A 123 -13.65 -11.16 14.21
CA CYS A 123 -14.01 -11.52 15.59
C CYS A 123 -12.94 -11.15 16.63
N LEU A 124 -11.79 -10.59 16.22
CA LEU A 124 -10.66 -10.22 17.09
C LEU A 124 -9.97 -11.39 17.83
N GLU A 125 -10.29 -12.63 17.47
CA GLU A 125 -9.74 -13.83 18.10
C GLU A 125 -8.49 -14.39 17.42
N LYS A 126 -8.16 -13.94 16.19
CA LYS A 126 -6.98 -14.42 15.46
C LYS A 126 -6.14 -13.27 14.91
N ARG A 127 -4.81 -13.36 15.06
CA ARG A 127 -3.84 -12.59 14.26
C ARG A 127 -3.77 -13.22 12.87
N VAL A 128 -4.16 -12.46 11.86
CA VAL A 128 -4.22 -12.94 10.48
C VAL A 128 -3.04 -12.46 9.63
N GLY A 129 -2.42 -11.33 9.97
CA GLY A 129 -1.17 -10.92 9.34
C GLY A 129 -0.91 -9.43 9.45
N ILE A 130 -0.67 -8.76 8.31
CA ILE A 130 -0.34 -7.33 8.25
C ILE A 130 -0.99 -6.63 7.06
N THR A 131 -1.15 -5.32 7.18
CA THR A 131 -1.20 -4.42 6.03
C THR A 131 0.21 -3.98 5.65
N SER A 132 0.44 -3.69 4.37
CA SER A 132 1.70 -3.10 3.90
C SER A 132 1.46 -2.29 2.64
N GLY A 133 1.89 -1.03 2.65
CA GLY A 133 1.86 -0.18 1.46
C GLY A 133 2.16 1.28 1.76
N ILE A 134 1.53 2.16 0.97
CA ILE A 134 1.83 3.59 0.99
C ILE A 134 0.56 4.42 0.81
N CYS A 135 0.49 5.52 1.54
CA CYS A 135 -0.47 6.60 1.32
C CYS A 135 0.26 7.82 0.75
N ILE A 136 -0.32 8.43 -0.28
CA ILE A 136 0.15 9.67 -0.90
C ILE A 136 -0.82 10.77 -0.48
N LEU A 137 -0.32 11.80 0.21
CA LEU A 137 -1.16 12.91 0.61
C LEU A 137 -1.61 13.68 -0.63
N ILE A 138 -2.93 13.84 -0.80
CA ILE A 138 -3.54 14.58 -1.91
C ILE A 138 -3.91 15.99 -1.46
N GLN A 139 -4.55 16.12 -0.31
CA GLN A 139 -5.03 17.39 0.19
C GLN A 139 -5.22 17.37 1.70
N ASN A 140 -4.70 18.39 2.39
CA ASN A 140 -5.14 18.70 3.74
C ASN A 140 -6.49 19.44 3.71
N LYS A 141 -7.42 19.00 4.55
CA LYS A 141 -8.79 19.51 4.70
C LYS A 141 -8.91 20.16 6.07
N ALA A 142 -8.42 21.39 6.19
CA ALA A 142 -8.42 22.15 7.45
C ALA A 142 -9.82 22.24 8.08
N GLU A 143 -10.86 22.41 7.26
CA GLU A 143 -12.27 22.49 7.69
C GLU A 143 -12.79 21.18 8.30
N LYS A 144 -12.19 20.03 7.96
CA LYS A 144 -12.48 18.71 8.52
C LYS A 144 -11.48 18.27 9.59
N LYS A 145 -10.44 19.09 9.85
CA LYS A 145 -9.30 18.73 10.70
C LYS A 145 -8.68 17.39 10.31
N GLY A 146 -8.53 17.16 9.01
CA GLY A 146 -8.04 15.89 8.51
C GLY A 146 -7.44 15.98 7.12
N ASP A 147 -7.06 14.84 6.58
CA ASP A 147 -6.34 14.71 5.33
C ASP A 147 -7.06 13.74 4.39
N LYS A 148 -6.88 13.99 3.09
CA LYS A 148 -7.25 13.07 2.02
C LYS A 148 -5.99 12.46 1.41
N TYR A 149 -5.91 11.14 1.44
CA TYR A 149 -4.83 10.35 0.84
C TYR A 149 -5.36 9.52 -0.34
N GLU A 150 -4.49 9.26 -1.29
CA GLU A 150 -4.61 8.12 -2.21
C GLU A 150 -3.75 6.98 -1.63
N ALA A 151 -4.34 5.82 -1.40
CA ALA A 151 -3.71 4.69 -0.74
C ALA A 151 -3.57 3.51 -1.70
N ILE A 152 -2.40 2.88 -1.70
CA ILE A 152 -2.09 1.66 -2.45
C ILE A 152 -1.39 0.70 -1.49
N TYR A 153 -2.04 -0.41 -1.16
CA TYR A 153 -1.52 -1.34 -0.16
C TYR A 153 -2.16 -2.73 -0.29
N SER A 154 -1.61 -3.69 0.45
CA SER A 154 -2.11 -5.06 0.48
C SER A 154 -2.37 -5.54 1.91
N PHE A 155 -3.30 -6.47 2.03
CA PHE A 155 -3.65 -7.21 3.23
C PHE A 155 -3.10 -8.63 3.11
N HIS A 156 -2.13 -8.97 3.96
CA HIS A 156 -1.48 -10.28 3.95
C HIS A 156 -2.14 -11.21 4.96
N PHE A 157 -2.58 -12.38 4.50
CA PHE A 157 -3.28 -13.40 5.29
C PHE A 157 -2.45 -14.68 5.39
N GLY A 158 -1.14 -14.53 5.66
CA GLY A 158 -0.22 -15.66 5.78
C GLY A 158 -0.28 -16.61 4.59
N ASN A 159 -0.42 -17.91 4.86
CA ASN A 159 -0.47 -18.94 3.82
C ASN A 159 -1.72 -18.87 2.92
N TYR A 160 -2.73 -18.07 3.26
CA TYR A 160 -3.89 -17.87 2.38
C TYR A 160 -3.59 -16.97 1.17
N GLY A 161 -2.53 -16.16 1.23
CA GLY A 161 -2.20 -15.17 0.21
C GLY A 161 -2.49 -13.75 0.67
N HIS A 162 -2.72 -12.85 -0.28
CA HIS A 162 -3.02 -11.44 0.00
C HIS A 162 -4.10 -10.88 -0.90
N ILE A 163 -4.72 -9.79 -0.46
CA ILE A 163 -5.64 -8.95 -1.24
C ILE A 163 -4.99 -7.58 -1.42
N SER A 164 -4.94 -7.06 -2.64
CA SER A 164 -4.44 -5.72 -2.94
C SER A 164 -5.60 -4.74 -3.13
N VAL A 165 -5.41 -3.51 -2.67
CA VAL A 165 -6.42 -2.46 -2.78
C VAL A 165 -5.81 -1.15 -3.24
N GLN A 166 -6.66 -0.32 -3.84
CA GLN A 166 -6.32 1.05 -4.22
C GLN A 166 -7.52 1.97 -4.05
N GLY A 167 -7.30 3.19 -3.54
CA GLY A 167 -8.32 4.24 -3.55
C GLY A 167 -8.13 5.28 -2.46
N SER A 168 -9.17 6.08 -2.23
CA SER A 168 -9.13 7.18 -1.28
C SER A 168 -9.17 6.70 0.16
N TYR A 169 -8.27 7.22 1.00
CA TYR A 169 -8.35 7.15 2.46
C TYR A 169 -8.55 8.56 3.02
N HIS A 170 -9.66 8.79 3.73
CA HIS A 170 -9.96 10.05 4.40
C HIS A 170 -9.83 9.85 5.91
N THR A 171 -9.13 10.76 6.60
CA THR A 171 -8.94 10.65 8.06
C THR A 171 -10.15 11.11 8.87
N TYR A 172 -11.24 11.50 8.21
CA TYR A 172 -12.40 12.16 8.82
C TYR A 172 -13.74 11.52 8.44
N GLU A 173 -13.76 10.51 7.56
CA GLU A 173 -14.97 9.80 7.15
C GLU A 173 -14.65 8.42 6.55
N ASP A 174 -15.67 7.57 6.49
CA ASP A 174 -15.59 6.26 5.84
C ASP A 174 -15.36 6.40 4.32
N THR A 175 -14.65 5.43 3.75
CA THR A 175 -14.35 5.39 2.32
C THR A 175 -14.54 3.99 1.76
N TYR A 176 -14.59 3.88 0.43
CA TYR A 176 -14.51 2.61 -0.27
C TYR A 176 -13.28 2.59 -1.16
N LEU A 177 -12.49 1.52 -1.07
CA LEU A 177 -11.35 1.27 -1.94
C LEU A 177 -11.67 0.14 -2.91
N ALA A 178 -11.08 0.18 -4.10
CA ALA A 178 -11.18 -0.90 -5.06
C ALA A 178 -10.33 -2.09 -4.60
N VAL A 179 -10.88 -3.30 -4.69
CA VAL A 179 -10.10 -4.54 -4.61
C VAL A 179 -9.53 -4.81 -6.00
N THR A 180 -8.21 -4.71 -6.14
CA THR A 180 -7.52 -4.74 -7.44
C THR A 180 -7.02 -6.12 -7.84
N GLY A 181 -7.04 -7.07 -6.90
CA GLY A 181 -6.60 -8.44 -7.13
C GLY A 181 -6.19 -9.12 -5.84
N GLY A 182 -5.69 -10.35 -5.98
CA GLY A 182 -5.18 -11.13 -4.87
C GLY A 182 -4.42 -12.37 -5.33
N THR A 183 -3.89 -13.11 -4.37
CA THR A 183 -3.11 -14.33 -4.57
C THR A 183 -3.60 -15.45 -3.65
N GLY A 184 -3.16 -16.68 -3.89
CA GLY A 184 -3.55 -17.83 -3.08
C GLY A 184 -5.06 -18.09 -3.19
N ILE A 185 -5.77 -18.17 -2.07
CA ILE A 185 -7.23 -18.34 -2.09
C ILE A 185 -7.97 -17.12 -2.68
N PHE A 186 -7.29 -15.98 -2.78
CA PHE A 186 -7.80 -14.73 -3.32
C PHE A 186 -7.41 -14.51 -4.79
N GLU A 187 -6.85 -15.50 -5.48
CA GLU A 187 -6.55 -15.39 -6.91
C GLU A 187 -7.81 -15.08 -7.72
N GLY A 188 -7.75 -14.02 -8.54
CA GLY A 188 -8.89 -13.56 -9.35
C GLY A 188 -9.92 -12.71 -8.62
N VAL A 189 -9.67 -12.37 -7.34
CA VAL A 189 -10.61 -11.57 -6.55
C VAL A 189 -10.78 -10.15 -7.11
N TYR A 190 -12.01 -9.66 -7.08
CA TYR A 190 -12.34 -8.27 -7.39
C TYR A 190 -13.52 -7.80 -6.53
N GLY A 191 -13.76 -6.49 -6.50
CA GLY A 191 -14.84 -5.88 -5.73
C GLY A 191 -14.42 -4.57 -5.08
N GLN A 192 -14.92 -4.34 -3.87
CA GLN A 192 -14.60 -3.15 -3.09
C GLN A 192 -14.47 -3.49 -1.61
N VAL A 193 -13.79 -2.65 -0.86
CA VAL A 193 -13.69 -2.75 0.59
C VAL A 193 -14.14 -1.44 1.22
N LYS A 194 -15.04 -1.52 2.20
CA LYS A 194 -15.38 -0.39 3.05
C LYS A 194 -14.28 -0.23 4.10
N LEU A 195 -13.69 0.95 4.19
CA LEU A 195 -12.79 1.36 5.28
C LEU A 195 -13.59 2.21 6.26
N HIS A 196 -13.64 1.76 7.50
CA HIS A 196 -14.22 2.49 8.63
C HIS A 196 -13.14 2.80 9.67
N GLN A 197 -12.96 4.08 9.98
CA GLN A 197 -11.97 4.52 10.95
C GLN A 197 -12.58 4.58 12.35
N ILE A 198 -12.05 3.79 13.28
CA ILE A 198 -12.53 3.74 14.67
C ILE A 198 -11.79 4.75 15.53
N ILE A 199 -10.45 4.66 15.53
CA ILE A 199 -9.57 5.57 16.26
C ILE A 199 -8.46 5.99 15.31
N PHE A 200 -8.44 7.27 14.93
CA PHE A 200 -7.35 7.80 14.11
C PHE A 200 -6.01 7.84 14.88
N PRO A 201 -4.87 7.43 14.28
CA PRO A 201 -4.69 6.56 13.11
C PRO A 201 -4.48 5.08 13.50
N PHE A 202 -4.94 4.64 14.68
CA PHE A 202 -4.50 3.40 15.32
C PHE A 202 -5.44 2.20 15.12
N LYS A 203 -6.74 2.40 14.90
CA LYS A 203 -7.72 1.33 14.74
C LYS A 203 -8.63 1.59 13.55
N LEU A 204 -8.62 0.68 12.59
CA LEU A 204 -9.47 0.69 11.42
C LEU A 204 -10.18 -0.67 11.30
N PHE A 205 -11.39 -0.64 10.75
CA PHE A 205 -12.18 -1.82 10.47
C PHE A 205 -12.55 -1.84 8.99
N TYR A 206 -12.41 -3.01 8.38
CA TYR A 206 -12.69 -3.21 6.98
C TYR A 206 -13.78 -4.25 6.79
N THR A 207 -14.66 -4.00 5.84
CA THR A 207 -15.58 -5.00 5.30
C THR A 207 -15.35 -5.12 3.81
N PHE A 208 -14.77 -6.24 3.39
CA PHE A 208 -14.57 -6.57 1.99
C PHE A 208 -15.84 -7.17 1.40
N TYR A 209 -16.14 -6.80 0.17
CA TYR A 209 -17.22 -7.37 -0.64
C TYR A 209 -16.58 -8.06 -1.84
N LEU A 210 -16.16 -9.31 -1.63
CA LEU A 210 -15.32 -10.08 -2.54
C LEU A 210 -16.15 -10.85 -3.55
N LYS A 211 -15.73 -10.83 -4.81
CA LYS A 211 -16.30 -11.58 -5.94
C LYS A 211 -15.20 -12.32 -6.67
N GLY A 212 -15.57 -13.33 -7.48
CA GLY A 212 -14.64 -14.04 -8.36
C GLY A 212 -13.81 -15.14 -7.70
N ILE A 213 -14.09 -15.48 -6.43
CA ILE A 213 -13.33 -16.48 -5.67
C ILE A 213 -14.24 -17.58 -5.10
N LYS A 214 -13.62 -18.71 -4.77
CA LYS A 214 -14.26 -19.83 -4.07
C LYS A 214 -14.65 -19.44 -2.64
N ASP A 215 -15.45 -20.28 -2.00
CA ASP A 215 -15.90 -20.04 -0.62
C ASP A 215 -14.72 -19.87 0.35
N LEU A 216 -14.77 -18.80 1.14
CA LEU A 216 -13.73 -18.48 2.11
C LEU A 216 -13.67 -19.55 3.23
N PRO A 217 -12.47 -19.85 3.75
CA PRO A 217 -12.31 -20.73 4.91
C PRO A 217 -13.14 -20.24 6.10
N LYS A 218 -13.83 -21.16 6.79
CA LYS A 218 -14.70 -20.84 7.93
C LYS A 218 -14.00 -20.05 9.03
N GLU A 219 -12.69 -20.25 9.21
CA GLU A 219 -11.93 -19.53 10.24
C GLU A 219 -11.77 -18.02 9.97
N LEU A 220 -11.93 -17.58 8.71
CA LEU A 220 -11.95 -16.16 8.35
C LEU A 220 -13.36 -15.54 8.43
N LEU A 221 -14.40 -16.37 8.59
CA LEU A 221 -15.82 -15.99 8.53
C LEU A 221 -16.51 -15.97 9.90
N ALA A 222 -15.74 -15.96 10.99
CA ALA A 222 -16.31 -15.80 12.31
C ALA A 222 -17.08 -14.47 12.42
N LYS A 223 -18.19 -14.49 13.18
CA LYS A 223 -19.07 -13.32 13.34
C LYS A 223 -18.24 -12.11 13.82
N PRO A 224 -18.26 -10.99 13.08
CA PRO A 224 -17.47 -9.82 13.46
C PRO A 224 -17.95 -9.19 14.76
N VAL A 225 -17.01 -8.69 15.57
CA VAL A 225 -17.30 -7.79 16.69
C VAL A 225 -17.63 -6.41 16.12
N GLU A 226 -18.66 -5.77 16.67
CA GLU A 226 -19.08 -4.43 16.23
C GLU A 226 -17.96 -3.39 16.47
N PRO A 227 -17.59 -2.58 15.46
CA PRO A 227 -16.51 -1.62 15.60
C PRO A 227 -16.86 -0.53 16.61
N SER A 228 -16.03 -0.40 17.64
CA SER A 228 -16.13 0.66 18.64
C SER A 228 -14.76 0.98 19.24
N PRO A 229 -14.55 2.16 19.85
CA PRO A 229 -13.23 2.53 20.39
C PRO A 229 -12.66 1.53 21.43
N SER A 230 -13.53 0.82 22.15
CA SER A 230 -13.16 -0.12 23.22
C SER A 230 -12.79 -1.52 22.73
N VAL A 231 -12.94 -1.84 21.44
CA VAL A 231 -12.58 -3.18 20.95
C VAL A 231 -11.06 -3.37 20.97
N GLU A 232 -10.64 -4.56 21.36
CA GLU A 232 -9.23 -4.97 21.41
C GLU A 232 -9.11 -6.42 20.92
N PRO A 233 -7.98 -6.80 20.30
CA PRO A 233 -7.65 -8.20 20.05
C PRO A 233 -7.68 -9.01 21.34
N SER A 234 -8.03 -10.30 21.24
CA SER A 234 -7.92 -11.20 22.36
C SER A 234 -6.46 -11.28 22.86
N PRO A 235 -6.21 -11.47 24.17
CA PRO A 235 -4.85 -11.60 24.69
C PRO A 235 -4.01 -12.66 23.96
N ALA A 236 -4.64 -13.80 23.62
CA ALA A 236 -3.99 -14.89 22.90
C ALA A 236 -3.59 -14.49 21.47
N SER A 237 -4.44 -13.76 20.73
CA SER A 237 -4.11 -13.30 19.38
C SER A 237 -3.01 -12.23 19.40
N LYS A 238 -3.03 -11.34 20.38
CA LYS A 238 -2.00 -10.32 20.59
C LYS A 238 -0.65 -10.92 20.99
N ALA A 239 -0.67 -11.99 21.77
CA ALA A 239 0.51 -12.75 22.17
C ALA A 239 0.99 -13.73 21.07
N CYS A 240 0.32 -13.78 19.92
CA CYS A 240 0.59 -14.69 18.83
C CYS A 240 0.61 -16.18 19.25
N GLU A 241 -0.31 -16.58 20.14
CA GLU A 241 -0.42 -17.98 20.55
C GLU A 241 -0.84 -18.88 19.37
N SER A 242 -0.31 -20.11 19.31
CA SER A 242 -0.47 -21.00 18.15
C SER A 242 -1.91 -21.25 17.69
N HIS A 243 -2.89 -21.22 18.59
CA HIS A 243 -4.31 -21.40 18.27
C HIS A 243 -5.02 -20.10 17.84
N ALA A 244 -4.44 -18.95 18.15
CA ALA A 244 -4.94 -17.60 17.93
C ALA A 244 -4.18 -16.88 16.80
N VAL A 245 -3.47 -17.62 15.96
CA VAL A 245 -2.77 -17.14 14.78
C VAL A 245 -3.07 -18.08 13.63
N ILE A 246 -3.21 -17.55 12.42
CA ILE A 246 -3.37 -18.40 11.23
C ILE A 246 -2.02 -18.99 10.78
N SER A 247 -2.08 -20.06 9.99
CA SER A 247 -0.86 -20.68 9.44
C SER A 247 -0.05 -19.69 8.58
N GLY A 248 1.25 -19.57 8.87
CA GLY A 248 2.16 -18.72 8.13
C GLY A 248 1.87 -17.23 8.26
N SER A 249 1.18 -16.79 9.33
CA SER A 249 0.93 -15.36 9.55
C SER A 249 2.23 -14.57 9.50
N ILE A 250 2.21 -13.47 8.73
CA ILE A 250 3.35 -12.57 8.57
C ILE A 250 3.35 -11.62 9.76
N ASP A 251 4.51 -11.45 10.39
CA ASP A 251 4.66 -10.55 11.53
C ASP A 251 4.92 -9.09 11.18
#